data_AF-A0A662CJ85-F1
#
_entry.id   AF-A0A662CJ85-F1
#
_cell.length_a   1.000
_cell.length_b   1.000
_cell.length_c   1.000
_cell.angle_alpha   90.00
_cell.angle_beta   90.00
_cell.angle_gamma   90.00
#
_symmetry.space_group_name_H-M   'P 1'
#
loop_
_entity.id
_entity.type
_entity.pdbx_description
1 polymer ?
#
loop_
_entity_poly.entity_id
_entity_poly.type
_entity_poly.pdbx_seq_one_letter_code
_entity_poly.pdbx_strand_id
1 'polypeptide(L)'
;NHHPVKEGKMVCSECHNPHGSMVQPLLRTDERKNELCLHCHARYQGPFTFEHTPVVEDCTICHNPHGTVADNLLKQNEPFLCLQCHGIHFHAGLRPDTEEVLSKPHEAGKPTTVVPHDSSMQMVMMTRCTQCHSAIHGSDLPSLSVPGGGSRLTK
;
A
#
# COMPACT_ATOMS: atom_id res chain seq x y z
N ASN A 1 -1.71 14.17 9.30
CA ASN A 1 -2.72 13.15 9.63
C ASN A 1 -2.43 12.50 10.97
N HIS A 2 -3.44 12.33 11.81
CA HIS A 2 -3.28 11.65 13.09
C HIS A 2 -4.47 10.77 13.37
N HIS A 3 -4.24 9.77 14.20
CA HIS A 3 -5.29 8.93 14.73
C HIS A 3 -6.16 9.79 15.69
N PRO A 4 -7.47 9.52 15.85
CA PRO A 4 -8.40 10.38 16.60
C PRO A 4 -8.21 10.44 18.14
N VAL A 5 -6.99 10.21 18.64
CA VAL A 5 -6.61 10.30 20.07
C VAL A 5 -6.75 11.74 20.57
N LYS A 6 -6.31 12.74 19.77
CA LYS A 6 -6.33 14.16 20.18
C LYS A 6 -7.75 14.71 20.31
N GLU A 7 -8.68 14.14 19.55
CA GLU A 7 -10.10 14.47 19.54
C GLU A 7 -10.89 13.75 20.63
N GLY A 8 -10.24 12.94 21.47
CA GLY A 8 -10.87 12.23 22.58
C GLY A 8 -11.82 11.10 22.15
N LYS A 9 -11.81 10.70 20.88
CA LYS A 9 -12.61 9.55 20.40
C LYS A 9 -11.99 8.20 20.76
N MET A 10 -10.77 8.23 21.30
CA MET A 10 -10.05 7.08 21.82
C MET A 10 -9.01 7.54 22.83
N VAL A 11 -8.44 6.60 23.56
CA VAL A 11 -7.40 6.85 24.56
C VAL A 11 -6.20 5.93 24.40
N CYS A 12 -5.05 6.32 24.96
CA CYS A 12 -3.80 5.56 24.86
C CYS A 12 -3.95 4.12 25.36
N SER A 13 -4.78 3.90 26.38
CA SER A 13 -5.03 2.59 27.00
C SER A 13 -5.88 1.63 26.16
N GLU A 14 -6.43 2.09 25.04
CA GLU A 14 -7.04 1.21 24.05
C GLU A 14 -5.98 0.41 23.30
N CYS A 15 -4.78 0.98 23.11
CA CYS A 15 -3.66 0.32 22.45
C CYS A 15 -2.57 -0.16 23.40
N HIS A 16 -2.32 0.55 24.50
CA HIS A 16 -1.25 0.25 25.46
C HIS A 16 -1.80 -0.26 26.80
N ASN A 17 -1.09 -1.16 27.45
CA ASN A 17 -1.35 -1.59 28.81
C ASN A 17 -0.38 -0.87 29.78
N PRO A 18 -0.87 0.10 30.59
CA PRO A 18 -0.02 0.81 31.55
C PRO A 18 0.51 -0.08 32.68
N HIS A 19 -0.11 -1.25 32.93
CA HIS A 19 0.38 -2.24 33.89
C HIS A 19 1.44 -3.18 33.30
N GLY A 20 1.74 -3.02 32.01
CA GLY A 20 2.72 -3.81 31.27
C GLY A 20 2.09 -4.87 30.37
N SER A 21 2.82 -5.23 29.32
CA SER A 21 2.48 -6.34 28.41
C SER A 21 3.77 -6.98 27.91
N MET A 22 3.67 -8.26 27.51
CA MET A 22 4.76 -9.01 26.90
C MET A 22 5.14 -8.48 25.50
N VAL A 23 4.21 -7.77 24.84
CA VAL A 23 4.42 -7.20 23.50
C VAL A 23 4.91 -5.76 23.62
N GLN A 24 6.11 -5.47 23.12
CA GLN A 24 6.67 -4.11 23.16
C GLN A 24 5.96 -3.15 22.17
N PRO A 25 5.78 -1.85 22.52
CA PRO A 25 6.11 -1.21 23.79
C PRO A 25 4.89 -1.17 24.73
N LEU A 26 4.56 -2.31 25.34
CA LEU A 26 3.41 -2.50 26.24
C LEU A 26 2.07 -2.47 25.50
N LEU A 27 1.96 -3.14 24.36
CA LEU A 27 0.72 -3.21 23.58
C LEU A 27 -0.31 -4.12 24.27
N ARG A 28 -1.59 -3.76 24.15
CA ARG A 28 -2.71 -4.52 24.70
C ARG A 28 -3.09 -5.70 23.80
N THR A 29 -2.11 -6.53 23.46
CA THR A 29 -2.25 -7.81 22.75
C THR A 29 -1.21 -8.78 23.31
N ASP A 30 -1.53 -10.08 23.24
CA ASP A 30 -0.68 -11.16 23.73
C ASP A 30 0.05 -11.91 22.59
N GLU A 31 -0.33 -11.68 21.33
CA GLU A 31 0.25 -12.36 20.16
C GLU A 31 0.87 -11.36 19.18
N ARG A 32 0.23 -11.10 18.03
CA ARG A 32 0.77 -10.26 16.96
C ARG A 32 0.29 -8.82 17.12
N LYS A 33 1.19 -7.86 16.82
CA LYS A 33 0.85 -6.44 16.79
C LYS A 33 -0.36 -6.12 15.92
N ASN A 34 -0.54 -6.87 14.82
CA ASN A 34 -1.64 -6.69 13.89
C ASN A 34 -3.01 -6.94 14.53
N GLU A 35 -3.14 -7.88 15.47
CA GLU A 35 -4.42 -8.15 16.13
C GLU A 35 -4.97 -6.91 16.83
N LEU A 36 -4.09 -6.10 17.42
CA LEU A 36 -4.48 -4.86 18.03
C LEU A 36 -5.14 -3.91 17.03
N CYS A 37 -4.59 -3.83 15.81
CA CYS A 37 -5.17 -3.04 14.73
C CYS A 37 -6.50 -3.64 14.26
N LEU A 38 -6.57 -4.97 14.15
CA LEU A 38 -7.72 -5.71 13.64
C LEU A 38 -8.92 -5.70 14.60
N HIS A 39 -8.74 -5.45 15.89
CA HIS A 39 -9.85 -5.23 16.84
C HIS A 39 -10.82 -4.15 16.37
N CYS A 40 -10.31 -3.09 15.72
CA CYS A 40 -11.12 -2.01 15.16
C CYS A 40 -11.16 -2.04 13.62
N HIS A 41 -10.11 -2.53 12.97
CA HIS A 41 -9.98 -2.56 11.51
C HIS A 41 -10.20 -3.96 10.91
N ALA A 42 -11.23 -4.67 11.40
CA ALA A 42 -11.55 -6.05 11.02
C ALA A 42 -11.72 -6.28 9.51
N ARG A 43 -12.05 -5.24 8.73
CA ARG A 43 -12.16 -5.34 7.26
C ARG A 43 -10.87 -5.73 6.55
N TYR A 44 -9.71 -5.61 7.21
CA TYR A 44 -8.40 -5.99 6.69
C TYR A 44 -7.89 -7.31 7.26
N GLN A 45 -8.74 -8.01 8.02
CA GLN A 45 -8.40 -9.32 8.54
C GLN A 45 -8.49 -10.35 7.40
N GLY A 46 -7.36 -10.98 7.09
CA GLY A 46 -7.29 -12.09 6.15
C GLY A 46 -7.85 -13.41 6.72
N PRO A 47 -7.71 -14.54 5.99
CA PRO A 47 -6.90 -14.65 4.78
C PRO A 47 -7.60 -14.11 3.53
N PHE A 48 -6.89 -13.31 2.75
CA PHE A 48 -7.32 -12.96 1.40
C PHE A 48 -6.75 -13.96 0.39
N THR A 49 -7.42 -14.15 -0.74
CA THR A 49 -6.91 -14.98 -1.84
C THR A 49 -5.61 -14.40 -2.40
N PHE A 50 -5.52 -13.06 -2.48
CA PHE A 50 -4.33 -12.32 -2.86
C PHE A 50 -3.96 -11.36 -1.74
N GLU A 51 -2.96 -11.74 -0.95
CA GLU A 51 -2.49 -10.93 0.18
C GLU A 51 -1.35 -9.99 -0.25
N HIS A 52 -1.34 -8.78 0.29
CA HIS A 52 -0.17 -7.91 0.22
C HIS A 52 0.75 -8.24 1.40
N THR A 53 1.87 -8.92 1.16
CA THR A 53 2.73 -9.51 2.21
C THR A 53 3.03 -8.58 3.39
N PRO A 54 3.42 -7.31 3.19
CA PRO A 54 3.61 -6.37 4.31
C PRO A 54 2.43 -6.20 5.26
N VAL A 55 1.19 -6.35 4.77
CA VAL A 55 -0.04 -6.17 5.57
C VAL A 55 -0.26 -7.36 6.50
N VAL A 56 0.11 -8.56 6.06
CA VAL A 56 0.02 -9.79 6.85
C VAL A 56 1.07 -9.81 7.95
N GLU A 57 2.25 -9.27 7.66
CA GLU A 57 3.39 -9.24 8.57
C GLU A 57 3.24 -8.20 9.69
N ASP A 58 3.16 -6.91 9.34
CA ASP A 58 3.09 -5.83 10.33
C ASP A 58 2.48 -4.57 9.69
N CYS A 59 1.30 -4.13 10.16
CA CYS A 59 0.63 -2.91 9.68
C CYS A 59 1.53 -1.67 9.82
N THR A 60 2.44 -1.68 10.78
CA THR A 60 3.39 -0.60 11.03
C THR A 60 4.54 -0.57 10.04
N ILE A 61 4.66 -1.49 9.09
CA ILE A 61 5.62 -1.36 7.97
C ILE A 61 5.32 -0.08 7.20
N CYS A 62 4.04 0.12 6.85
CA CYS A 62 3.58 1.28 6.09
C CYS A 62 3.01 2.40 6.97
N HIS A 63 2.37 2.08 8.09
CA HIS A 63 1.70 3.07 8.95
C HIS A 63 2.52 3.46 10.19
N ASN A 64 2.27 4.66 10.72
CA ASN A 64 2.67 5.06 12.06
C ASN A 64 1.40 5.37 12.89
N PRO A 65 1.06 4.55 13.90
CA PRO A 65 -0.22 4.62 14.58
C PRO A 65 -0.45 5.92 15.37
N HIS A 66 0.61 6.69 15.67
CA HIS A 66 0.50 7.93 16.43
C HIS A 66 0.25 9.17 15.55
N GLY A 67 0.50 9.08 14.24
CA GLY A 67 0.41 10.23 13.34
C GLY A 67 1.63 10.43 12.45
N THR A 68 1.38 10.94 11.24
CA THR A 68 2.40 11.37 10.29
C THR A 68 1.94 12.61 9.52
N VAL A 69 2.84 13.25 8.78
CA VAL A 69 2.46 14.32 7.85
C VAL A 69 1.72 13.79 6.62
N ALA A 70 2.02 12.57 6.19
CA ALA A 70 1.39 11.91 5.05
C ALA A 70 -0.05 11.49 5.34
N ASP A 71 -0.87 11.35 4.30
CA ASP A 71 -2.25 10.87 4.43
C ASP A 71 -2.32 9.45 4.96
N ASN A 72 -3.45 9.11 5.60
CA ASN A 72 -3.70 7.76 6.15
C ASN A 72 -2.63 7.26 7.12
N LEU A 73 -1.92 8.16 7.82
CA LEU A 73 -0.86 7.79 8.78
C LEU A 73 0.31 7.06 8.14
N LEU A 74 0.53 7.21 6.83
CA LEU A 74 1.62 6.54 6.14
C LEU A 74 2.97 7.09 6.56
N LYS A 75 4.00 6.24 6.62
CA LYS A 75 5.38 6.69 6.92
C LYS A 75 5.96 7.58 5.83
N GLN A 76 5.50 7.41 4.59
CA GLN A 76 5.91 8.18 3.41
C GLN A 76 4.71 8.37 2.47
N ASN A 77 4.74 9.41 1.65
CA ASN A 77 3.73 9.63 0.60
C ASN A 77 3.98 8.70 -0.60
N GLU A 78 2.92 8.39 -1.34
CA GLU A 78 3.03 7.80 -2.67
C GLU A 78 3.71 8.78 -3.65
N PRO A 79 4.47 8.29 -4.64
CA PRO A 79 4.73 6.87 -4.97
C PRO A 79 5.88 6.26 -4.14
N PHE A 80 6.63 7.07 -3.40
CA PHE A 80 7.88 6.64 -2.75
C PHE A 80 7.70 5.50 -1.75
N LEU A 81 6.58 5.45 -1.02
CA LEU A 81 6.29 4.34 -0.11
C LEU A 81 6.30 2.99 -0.85
N CYS A 82 5.64 2.92 -2.01
CA CYS A 82 5.54 1.70 -2.81
C CYS A 82 6.90 1.34 -3.41
N LEU A 83 7.65 2.35 -3.87
CA LEU A 83 8.96 2.18 -4.51
C LEU A 83 10.07 1.70 -3.57
N GLN A 84 9.82 1.65 -2.26
CA GLN A 84 10.74 1.02 -1.30
C GLN A 84 10.85 -0.50 -1.50
N CYS A 85 9.79 -1.13 -2.04
CA CYS A 85 9.76 -2.58 -2.30
C CYS A 85 9.47 -2.91 -3.77
N HIS A 86 8.67 -2.09 -4.45
CA HIS A 86 8.35 -2.28 -5.86
C HIS A 86 9.33 -1.53 -6.75
N GLY A 87 10.17 -2.27 -7.47
CA GLY A 87 10.93 -1.71 -8.59
C GLY A 87 10.00 -1.14 -9.66
N ILE A 88 10.52 -0.21 -10.46
CA ILE A 88 9.75 0.47 -11.52
C ILE A 88 9.11 -0.57 -12.46
N HIS A 89 7.78 -0.70 -12.40
CA HIS A 89 6.96 -1.51 -13.31
C HIS A 89 6.24 -0.54 -14.27
N PHE A 90 6.00 -0.97 -15.54
CA PHE A 90 5.09 -0.46 -16.61
C PHE A 90 4.96 1.05 -16.91
N HIS A 91 4.96 1.94 -15.93
CA HIS A 91 4.83 3.38 -16.10
C HIS A 91 6.04 4.06 -16.75
N ALA A 92 7.19 3.39 -16.78
CA ALA A 92 8.36 3.89 -17.50
C ALA A 92 8.35 3.56 -19.00
N GLY A 93 7.46 2.66 -19.47
CA GLY A 93 7.67 1.96 -20.75
C GLY A 93 6.51 1.88 -21.75
N LEU A 94 5.31 2.37 -21.43
CA LEU A 94 4.15 2.20 -22.31
C LEU A 94 3.67 3.52 -22.92
N ARG A 95 3.72 3.58 -24.26
CA ARG A 95 3.06 4.56 -25.12
C ARG A 95 1.59 4.16 -25.32
N PRO A 96 0.61 5.06 -25.16
CA PRO A 96 -0.78 4.79 -25.54
C PRO A 96 -1.00 4.77 -27.07
N ASP A 97 -0.05 5.29 -27.86
CA ASP A 97 -0.15 5.54 -29.30
C ASP A 97 0.50 4.48 -30.20
N THR A 98 1.24 3.52 -29.64
CA THR A 98 1.89 2.46 -30.42
C THR A 98 1.49 1.10 -29.88
N GLU A 99 0.89 0.24 -30.72
CA GLU A 99 0.60 -1.17 -30.44
C GLU A 99 1.85 -2.04 -30.22
N GLU A 100 2.99 -1.45 -29.82
CA GLU A 100 4.18 -2.18 -29.45
C GLU A 100 4.16 -2.42 -27.95
N VAL A 101 3.43 -3.45 -27.54
CA VAL A 101 3.54 -4.05 -26.21
C VAL A 101 4.93 -4.67 -26.11
N LEU A 102 5.95 -3.85 -25.80
CA LEU A 102 7.30 -4.32 -25.53
C LEU A 102 7.40 -4.84 -24.09
N SER A 103 6.53 -5.79 -23.78
CA SER A 103 6.63 -6.64 -22.60
C SER A 103 5.69 -7.79 -22.82
N LYS A 104 6.23 -8.95 -23.23
CA LYS A 104 5.64 -10.21 -22.79
C LYS A 104 5.93 -10.28 -21.30
N PRO A 105 4.97 -10.03 -20.40
CA PRO A 105 5.21 -10.23 -18.98
C PRO A 105 5.28 -11.74 -18.78
N HIS A 106 6.31 -12.26 -18.10
CA HIS A 106 6.62 -13.69 -17.91
C HIS A 106 7.40 -14.41 -19.03
N GLU A 107 8.66 -14.02 -19.28
CA GLU A 107 9.70 -15.04 -19.47
C GLU A 107 10.67 -14.94 -18.28
N ALA A 108 10.73 -16.00 -17.47
CA ALA A 108 11.68 -16.09 -16.38
C ALA A 108 13.12 -16.05 -16.95
N GLY A 109 13.89 -15.01 -16.60
CA GLY A 109 15.32 -14.95 -16.88
C GLY A 109 15.77 -14.05 -18.04
N LYS A 110 14.91 -13.23 -18.65
CA LYS A 110 15.33 -12.19 -19.61
C LYS A 110 15.06 -10.78 -19.08
N PRO A 111 16.02 -9.85 -19.16
CA PRO A 111 15.80 -8.47 -18.75
C PRO A 111 14.83 -7.80 -19.71
N THR A 112 13.70 -7.30 -19.20
CA THR A 112 12.76 -6.48 -19.94
C THR A 112 13.43 -5.13 -20.23
N THR A 113 13.89 -4.89 -21.46
CA THR A 113 14.40 -3.57 -21.86
C THR A 113 13.23 -2.61 -22.02
N VAL A 114 12.98 -1.83 -20.98
CA VAL A 114 12.03 -0.72 -21.00
C VAL A 114 12.69 0.47 -21.70
N VAL A 115 12.14 0.93 -22.83
CA VAL A 115 12.58 2.16 -23.49
C VAL A 115 11.84 3.34 -22.85
N PRO A 116 12.50 4.25 -22.13
CA PRO A 116 11.83 5.38 -21.48
C PRO A 116 11.30 6.38 -22.50
N HIS A 117 10.02 6.74 -22.40
CA HIS A 117 9.48 7.93 -23.08
C HIS A 117 9.93 9.21 -22.36
N ASP A 118 9.92 10.38 -23.02
CA ASP A 118 10.36 11.67 -22.44
C ASP A 118 9.69 12.01 -21.09
N SER A 119 8.45 11.55 -20.90
CA SER A 119 7.58 11.83 -19.75
C SER A 119 7.44 10.63 -18.81
N SER A 120 8.17 9.54 -19.06
CA SER A 120 8.15 8.30 -18.25
C SER A 120 8.40 8.59 -16.77
N MET A 121 9.44 9.37 -16.48
CA MET A 121 9.78 9.79 -15.11
C MET A 121 8.71 10.70 -14.51
N GLN A 122 8.10 11.56 -15.31
CA GLN A 122 7.02 12.42 -14.85
C GLN A 122 5.78 11.60 -14.46
N MET A 123 5.42 10.59 -15.26
CA MET A 123 4.32 9.67 -14.98
C MET A 123 4.58 8.83 -13.72
N VAL A 124 5.77 8.26 -13.57
CA VAL A 124 6.14 7.48 -12.37
C VAL A 124 6.07 8.34 -11.10
N MET A 125 6.49 9.60 -11.18
CA MET A 125 6.62 10.46 -10.00
C MET A 125 5.34 11.24 -9.67
N MET A 126 4.46 11.48 -10.66
CA MET A 126 3.24 12.27 -10.48
C MET A 126 1.96 11.43 -10.39
N THR A 127 2.02 10.11 -10.66
CA THR A 127 0.85 9.23 -10.55
C THR A 127 0.78 8.60 -9.16
N ARG A 128 -0.41 8.65 -8.51
CA ARG A 128 -0.66 7.92 -7.27
C ARG A 128 -0.90 6.44 -7.60
N CYS A 129 -0.09 5.54 -7.04
CA CYS A 129 -0.16 4.11 -7.32
C CYS A 129 -1.56 3.54 -6.99
N THR A 130 -2.15 3.99 -5.88
CA THR A 130 -3.50 3.63 -5.44
C THR A 130 -4.64 4.01 -6.39
N GLN A 131 -4.40 4.85 -7.40
CA GLN A 131 -5.42 5.19 -8.40
C GLN A 131 -5.77 3.98 -9.29
N CYS A 132 -4.81 3.11 -9.56
CA CYS A 132 -5.02 1.87 -10.31
C CYS A 132 -4.93 0.64 -9.39
N HIS A 133 -4.03 0.66 -8.42
CA HIS A 133 -3.86 -0.41 -7.43
C HIS A 133 -4.64 -0.09 -6.16
N SER A 134 -5.97 -0.14 -6.23
CA SER A 134 -6.82 0.23 -5.10
C SER A 134 -6.83 -0.80 -3.96
N ALA A 135 -6.60 -2.09 -4.27
CA ALA A 135 -6.63 -3.19 -3.31
C ALA A 135 -5.27 -3.46 -2.63
N ILE A 136 -4.66 -2.44 -2.03
CA ILE A 136 -3.33 -2.54 -1.40
C ILE A 136 -3.29 -3.38 -0.10
N HIS A 137 -4.45 -3.66 0.50
CA HIS A 137 -4.55 -4.44 1.75
C HIS A 137 -4.87 -5.93 1.52
N GLY A 138 -4.95 -6.35 0.26
CA GLY A 138 -5.39 -7.69 -0.14
C GLY A 138 -6.76 -7.68 -0.82
N SER A 139 -7.05 -8.75 -1.56
CA SER A 139 -8.26 -8.93 -2.35
C SER A 139 -8.61 -10.40 -2.52
N ASP A 140 -9.90 -10.72 -2.54
CA ASP A 140 -10.43 -12.04 -2.96
C ASP A 140 -10.86 -12.09 -4.42
N LEU A 141 -10.78 -10.95 -5.12
CA LEU A 141 -11.16 -10.88 -6.53
C LEU A 141 -10.06 -11.48 -7.41
N PRO A 142 -10.37 -12.49 -8.24
CA PRO A 142 -9.40 -13.19 -9.10
C PRO A 142 -8.77 -12.30 -10.18
N SER A 143 -9.39 -11.17 -10.49
CA SER A 143 -8.81 -10.14 -11.34
C SER A 143 -9.19 -8.75 -10.83
N LEU A 144 -8.20 -7.97 -10.42
CA LEU A 144 -8.33 -6.53 -10.19
C LEU A 144 -8.30 -5.80 -11.55
N SER A 145 -9.20 -6.15 -12.46
CA SER A 145 -9.40 -5.36 -13.67
C SER A 145 -10.07 -4.06 -13.23
N VAL A 146 -9.33 -2.95 -13.26
CA VAL A 146 -9.97 -1.63 -13.31
C VAL A 146 -10.95 -1.68 -14.48
N PRO A 147 -12.28 -1.54 -14.26
CA PRO A 147 -13.22 -1.44 -15.35
C PRO A 147 -13.07 -0.03 -15.93
N GLY A 148 -12.07 0.14 -16.77
CA GLY A 148 -11.68 1.43 -17.31
C GLY A 148 -10.40 1.30 -18.10
N GLY A 149 -10.52 0.87 -19.36
CA GLY A 149 -9.44 1.06 -20.33
C GLY A 149 -8.97 2.51 -20.25
N GLY A 150 -7.64 2.70 -20.15
CA GLY A 150 -6.94 3.94 -19.82
C GLY A 150 -7.25 5.12 -20.74
N SER A 151 -8.46 5.61 -20.67
CA SER A 151 -8.96 6.76 -21.38
C SER A 151 -9.81 7.52 -20.38
N ARG A 152 -9.26 8.66 -19.96
CA ARG A 152 -9.96 9.79 -19.30
C ARG A 152 -9.92 9.79 -17.76
N LEU A 153 -8.82 10.31 -17.23
CA LEU A 153 -8.82 11.03 -15.96
C LEU A 153 -8.61 12.52 -16.24
N THR A 154 -9.70 13.18 -16.66
CA THR A 154 -9.83 14.64 -16.55
C THR A 154 -10.79 14.92 -15.42
N LYS A 155 -10.25 15.34 -14.27
CA LYS A 155 -10.67 16.51 -13.49
C LYS A 155 -9.66 16.77 -12.40
#